data_AF-A0A060C5U4-F1
#
_entry.id   AF-A0A060C5U4-F1
#
_cell.length_a   1.000
_cell.length_b   1.000
_cell.length_c   1.000
_cell.angle_alpha   90.00
_cell.angle_beta   90.00
_cell.angle_gamma   90.00
#
_symmetry.space_group_name_H-M   'P 1'
#
loop_
_entity.id
_entity.type
_entity.pdbx_description
1 polymer ?
#
loop_
_entity_poly.entity_id
_entity_poly.type
_entity_poly.pdbx_seq_one_letter_code
_entity_poly.pdbx_strand_id
1 'polypeptide(L)'
;ARLLLGCGQRTDSNSHQNNGIKGLDEGSKWEAIIGPEYIDYALRYAHEADPDMKLFINDYGIVNDGQKTTDLYNEAKKLLQAGVPLDGIGLQMHIDVDSPSISSIKDAIEKFGSLGLEVQVTELDVSTGGKTDAVTLAKAARRYKQLFDLFESEKKYIKVVTVWGS
;
A
#
# COMPACT_ATOMS: atom_id res chain seq x y z
N ALA A 1 -7.19 6.39 -16.39
CA ALA A 1 -6.62 7.17 -15.26
C ALA A 1 -6.33 6.19 -14.12
N ARG A 2 -6.03 6.61 -12.87
CA ARG A 2 -5.95 5.71 -11.70
C ARG A 2 -6.62 6.39 -10.52
N LEU A 3 -7.57 5.74 -9.85
CA LEU A 3 -8.11 6.22 -8.59
C LEU A 3 -7.31 5.59 -7.45
N LEU A 4 -6.59 6.42 -6.70
CA LEU A 4 -5.94 6.05 -5.44
C LEU A 4 -6.89 6.47 -4.33
N LEU A 5 -7.56 5.52 -3.69
CA LEU A 5 -8.35 5.80 -2.49
C LEU A 5 -7.39 5.95 -1.30
N GLY A 6 -6.78 7.13 -1.16
CA GLY A 6 -6.02 7.52 0.03
C GLY A 6 -6.98 7.99 1.10
N CYS A 7 -7.23 7.16 2.12
CA CYS A 7 -8.17 7.53 3.17
C CYS A 7 -7.51 8.44 4.21
N GLY A 8 -7.72 9.76 4.09
CA GLY A 8 -7.55 10.78 5.13
C GLY A 8 -6.15 10.99 5.74
N GLN A 9 -5.66 12.23 5.75
CA GLN A 9 -4.63 12.64 6.71
C GLN A 9 -5.30 13.05 8.03
N ARG A 10 -4.82 12.48 9.14
CA ARG A 10 -5.11 12.99 10.49
C ARG A 10 -4.33 14.29 10.69
N THR A 11 -4.97 15.31 11.26
CA THR A 11 -4.37 16.62 11.55
C THR A 11 -3.94 16.78 13.01
N ASP A 12 -3.67 15.67 13.72
CA ASP A 12 -3.24 15.68 15.13
C ASP A 12 -1.81 15.16 15.28
N SER A 13 -1.03 15.91 16.06
CA SER A 13 0.42 15.85 16.22
C SER A 13 0.95 14.65 17.01
N ASN A 14 0.29 13.49 16.94
CA ASN A 14 0.66 12.28 17.69
C ASN A 14 0.61 11.01 16.83
N SER A 15 1.26 11.07 15.67
CA SER A 15 1.17 10.08 14.58
C SER A 15 2.03 8.82 14.74
N HIS A 16 2.28 8.38 15.97
CA HIS A 16 2.89 7.08 16.22
C HIS A 16 1.85 6.25 16.95
N GLN A 17 1.56 5.03 16.48
CA GLN A 17 0.64 4.02 17.07
C GLN A 17 -0.77 3.90 16.44
N ASN A 18 -0.93 3.79 15.12
CA ASN A 18 -2.14 3.14 14.58
C ASN A 18 -1.81 2.22 13.41
N ASN A 19 -1.98 0.90 13.64
CA ASN A 19 -1.65 -0.17 12.70
C ASN A 19 -2.88 -0.63 11.88
N GLY A 20 -3.99 0.10 11.96
CA GLY A 20 -5.19 -0.22 11.19
C GLY A 20 -5.14 0.24 9.73
N ILE A 21 -6.05 -0.30 8.91
CA ILE A 21 -6.21 0.12 7.51
C ILE A 21 -6.72 1.55 7.52
N LYS A 22 -6.04 2.46 6.81
CA LYS A 22 -6.49 3.83 6.77
C LYS A 22 -7.89 3.87 6.17
N GLY A 23 -8.84 4.31 6.99
CA GLY A 23 -10.23 4.47 6.62
C GLY A 23 -11.20 3.40 7.12
N LEU A 24 -10.72 2.28 7.67
CA LEU A 24 -11.53 1.33 8.46
C LEU A 24 -11.27 1.50 9.97
N ASP A 25 -10.61 2.60 10.34
CA ASP A 25 -10.25 2.96 11.70
C ASP A 25 -11.20 4.06 12.21
N GLU A 26 -11.57 3.95 13.49
CA GLU A 26 -12.31 4.95 14.25
C GLU A 26 -11.68 6.35 14.08
N GLY A 27 -12.31 7.18 13.25
CA GLY A 27 -11.87 8.55 12.93
C GLY A 27 -12.00 8.97 11.46
N SER A 28 -12.31 8.06 10.54
CA SER A 28 -12.61 8.42 9.15
C SER A 28 -13.97 9.12 9.04
N LYS A 29 -13.99 10.34 8.49
CA LYS A 29 -15.26 11.02 8.17
C LYS A 29 -16.08 10.27 7.13
N TRP A 30 -15.43 9.54 6.22
CA TRP A 30 -16.11 8.76 5.19
C TRP A 30 -16.90 7.61 5.83
N GLU A 31 -16.24 6.85 6.69
CA GLU A 31 -16.89 5.76 7.43
C GLU A 31 -17.98 6.31 8.38
N ALA A 32 -17.72 7.41 9.08
CA ALA A 32 -18.71 8.01 9.99
C ALA A 32 -19.99 8.50 9.29
N ILE A 33 -19.88 8.93 8.02
CA ILE A 33 -21.01 9.48 7.25
C ILE A 33 -21.73 8.39 6.45
N ILE A 34 -20.97 7.50 5.80
CA ILE A 34 -21.50 6.53 4.83
C ILE A 34 -21.72 5.15 5.49
N GLY A 35 -20.88 4.79 6.45
CA GLY A 35 -20.77 3.45 7.00
C GLY A 35 -19.51 2.70 6.52
N PRO A 36 -19.26 1.49 7.05
CA PRO A 36 -18.09 0.67 6.71
C PRO A 36 -18.02 0.29 5.22
N GLU A 37 -19.13 0.39 4.47
CA GLU A 37 -19.23 0.08 3.05
C GLU A 37 -18.66 1.18 2.14
N TYR A 38 -18.15 2.30 2.68
CA TYR A 38 -17.70 3.43 1.85
C TYR A 38 -16.62 3.06 0.82
N ILE A 39 -15.76 2.07 1.09
CA ILE A 39 -14.76 1.58 0.13
C ILE A 39 -15.43 0.86 -1.05
N ASP A 40 -16.42 0.01 -0.77
CA ASP A 40 -17.22 -0.67 -1.81
C ASP A 40 -17.87 0.37 -2.72
N TYR A 41 -18.57 1.35 -2.14
CA TYR A 41 -19.22 2.40 -2.90
C TYR A 41 -18.24 3.22 -3.72
N ALA A 42 -17.09 3.60 -3.15
CA ALA A 42 -16.08 4.37 -3.86
C ALA A 42 -15.55 3.63 -5.09
N LEU A 43 -15.29 2.32 -4.97
CA LEU A 43 -14.81 1.49 -6.08
C LEU A 43 -15.91 1.29 -7.14
N ARG A 44 -17.16 1.03 -6.73
CA ARG A 44 -18.28 0.89 -7.67
C ARG A 44 -18.53 2.18 -8.45
N TYR A 45 -18.59 3.32 -7.76
CA TYR A 45 -18.81 4.61 -8.44
C TYR A 45 -17.64 5.01 -9.33
N ALA A 46 -16.41 4.66 -8.96
CA ALA A 46 -15.26 4.85 -9.84
C ALA A 46 -15.37 4.01 -11.12
N HIS A 47 -15.80 2.76 -11.00
CA HIS A 47 -16.03 1.88 -12.14
C HIS A 47 -17.22 2.35 -13.00
N GLU A 48 -18.30 2.82 -12.39
CA GLU A 48 -19.44 3.41 -13.12
C GLU A 48 -19.04 4.64 -13.93
N ALA A 49 -18.10 5.45 -13.42
CA ALA A 49 -17.60 6.64 -14.10
C ALA A 49 -16.64 6.33 -15.26
N ASP A 50 -15.79 5.30 -15.12
CA ASP A 50 -14.86 4.84 -16.15
C ASP A 50 -14.62 3.33 -16.02
N PRO A 51 -15.40 2.49 -16.74
CA PRO A 51 -15.31 1.03 -16.63
C PRO A 51 -13.97 0.44 -17.11
N ASP A 52 -13.21 1.16 -17.93
CA ASP A 52 -11.94 0.72 -18.50
C ASP A 52 -10.75 1.03 -17.58
N MET A 53 -10.96 1.81 -16.52
CA MET A 53 -9.93 2.19 -15.56
C MET A 53 -9.65 1.06 -14.57
N LYS A 54 -8.36 0.72 -14.40
CA LYS A 54 -7.93 -0.14 -13.29
C LYS A 54 -8.06 0.58 -11.94
N LEU A 55 -8.65 -0.09 -10.97
CA LEU A 55 -8.90 0.42 -9.61
C LEU A 55 -7.98 -0.21 -8.58
N PHE A 56 -7.40 0.64 -7.72
CA PHE A 56 -6.42 0.23 -6.72
C PHE A 56 -6.76 0.79 -5.33
N ILE A 57 -6.56 -0.03 -4.30
CA ILE A 57 -6.46 0.46 -2.91
C ILE A 57 -4.98 0.74 -2.62
N ASN A 58 -4.64 1.94 -2.15
CA ASN A 58 -3.27 2.37 -1.90
C ASN A 58 -3.08 2.83 -0.45
N ASP A 59 -2.10 2.28 0.26
CA ASP A 59 -1.85 2.62 1.67
C ASP A 59 -0.36 2.46 2.05
N TYR A 60 0.08 3.14 3.12
CA TYR A 60 1.41 2.97 3.72
C TYR A 60 1.39 1.94 4.84
N GLY A 61 2.60 1.51 5.22
CA GLY A 61 2.81 0.68 6.41
C GLY A 61 2.22 -0.72 6.31
N ILE A 62 1.59 -1.06 5.17
CA ILE A 62 1.00 -2.38 4.90
C ILE A 62 2.01 -3.48 5.26
N VAL A 63 3.26 -3.30 4.85
CA VAL A 63 4.34 -4.30 4.92
C VAL A 63 5.15 -4.27 6.23
N ASN A 64 4.80 -3.41 7.19
CA ASN A 64 5.66 -3.15 8.35
C ASN A 64 5.60 -4.23 9.44
N ASP A 65 4.39 -4.66 9.81
CA ASP A 65 4.16 -5.56 10.95
C ASP A 65 3.33 -6.81 10.61
N GLY A 66 2.86 -6.92 9.36
CA GLY A 66 2.05 -8.04 8.87
C GLY A 66 0.58 -8.03 9.30
N GLN A 67 0.23 -7.33 10.39
CA GLN A 67 -1.17 -7.19 10.82
C GLN A 67 -1.95 -6.40 9.78
N LYS A 68 -1.45 -5.21 9.39
CA LYS A 68 -2.09 -4.39 8.36
C LYS A 68 -2.16 -5.07 7.00
N THR A 69 -1.14 -5.85 6.64
CA THR A 69 -1.18 -6.72 5.45
C THR A 69 -2.35 -7.71 5.53
N THR A 70 -2.54 -8.36 6.69
CA THR A 70 -3.58 -9.37 6.88
C THR A 70 -4.97 -8.75 6.84
N ASP A 71 -5.16 -7.61 7.49
CA ASP A 71 -6.44 -6.93 7.49
C ASP A 71 -6.81 -6.48 6.07
N LEU A 72 -5.87 -5.84 5.36
CA LEU A 72 -6.12 -5.37 3.99
C LEU A 72 -6.37 -6.55 3.03
N TYR A 73 -5.67 -7.66 3.21
CA TYR A 73 -5.92 -8.88 2.44
C TYR A 73 -7.33 -9.41 2.66
N ASN A 74 -7.78 -9.45 3.92
CA ASN A 74 -9.14 -9.91 4.25
C ASN A 74 -10.19 -8.98 3.66
N GLU A 75 -9.95 -7.67 3.70
CA GLU A 75 -10.86 -6.69 3.12
C GLU A 75 -10.92 -6.79 1.60
N ALA A 76 -9.78 -6.81 0.92
CA ALA A 76 -9.71 -7.00 -0.52
C ALA A 76 -10.43 -8.30 -0.95
N LYS A 77 -10.24 -9.39 -0.18
CA LYS A 77 -10.94 -10.65 -0.41
C LYS A 77 -12.46 -10.51 -0.28
N LYS A 78 -12.97 -9.79 0.73
CA LYS A 78 -14.42 -9.53 0.87
C LYS A 78 -14.97 -8.72 -0.29
N LEU A 79 -14.28 -7.66 -0.70
CA LEU A 79 -14.68 -6.81 -1.83
C LEU A 79 -14.77 -7.62 -3.12
N LEU A 80 -13.75 -8.44 -3.41
CA LEU A 80 -13.76 -9.35 -4.56
C LEU A 80 -14.90 -10.37 -4.50
N GLN A 81 -15.18 -10.94 -3.32
CA GLN A 81 -16.31 -11.86 -3.11
C GLN A 81 -17.68 -11.20 -3.30
N ALA A 82 -17.79 -9.90 -3.01
CA ALA A 82 -18.98 -9.08 -3.24
C ALA A 82 -19.10 -8.55 -4.69
N GLY A 83 -18.18 -8.93 -5.58
CA GLY A 83 -18.15 -8.49 -6.97
C GLY A 83 -17.84 -7.00 -7.13
N VAL A 84 -17.10 -6.41 -6.18
CA VAL A 84 -16.62 -5.03 -6.29
C VAL A 84 -15.46 -4.98 -7.29
N PRO A 85 -15.44 -4.05 -8.26
CA PRO A 85 -14.32 -3.88 -9.17
C PRO A 85 -13.05 -3.45 -8.41
N LEU A 86 -12.08 -4.34 -8.33
CA LEU A 86 -10.78 -4.11 -7.70
C LEU A 86 -9.71 -4.85 -8.49
N ASP A 87 -8.76 -4.10 -9.07
CA ASP A 87 -7.72 -4.66 -9.95
C ASP A 87 -6.39 -4.84 -9.22
N GLY A 88 -6.14 -4.09 -8.16
CA GLY A 88 -4.86 -4.22 -7.45
C GLY A 88 -4.71 -3.48 -6.13
N ILE A 89 -3.52 -3.67 -5.55
CA ILE A 89 -3.07 -3.01 -4.32
C ILE A 89 -1.82 -2.17 -4.62
N GLY A 90 -1.87 -0.91 -4.22
CA GLY A 90 -0.73 0.00 -4.18
C GLY A 90 -0.04 -0.06 -2.82
N LEU A 91 1.23 -0.44 -2.82
CA LEU A 91 2.13 -0.35 -1.67
C LEU A 91 2.89 0.97 -1.79
N GLN A 92 2.61 1.94 -0.90
CA GLN A 92 3.35 3.22 -0.92
C GLN A 92 4.85 3.00 -0.76
N MET A 93 5.26 2.08 0.12
CA MET A 93 6.67 1.74 0.35
C MET A 93 7.53 2.91 0.86
N HIS A 94 6.97 3.76 1.72
CA HIS A 94 7.77 4.61 2.62
C HIS A 94 8.38 3.75 3.72
N ILE A 95 9.68 3.44 3.60
CA ILE A 95 10.36 2.47 4.47
C ILE A 95 11.71 3.00 4.95
N ASP A 96 12.29 2.38 5.98
CA ASP A 96 13.60 2.77 6.49
C ASP A 96 14.73 1.92 5.88
N VAL A 97 15.98 2.37 6.08
CA VAL A 97 17.19 1.65 5.64
C VAL A 97 17.28 0.21 6.15
N ASP A 98 16.72 -0.10 7.33
CA ASP A 98 16.86 -1.39 7.99
C ASP A 98 15.50 -2.14 8.18
N SER A 99 14.36 -1.53 7.83
CA SER A 99 13.01 -2.13 8.04
C SER A 99 12.02 -1.75 6.92
N PRO A 100 10.95 -2.54 6.71
CA PRO A 100 10.74 -3.91 7.18
C PRO A 100 11.68 -4.91 6.50
N SER A 101 11.65 -6.19 6.87
CA SER A 101 12.52 -7.18 6.20
C SER A 101 12.14 -7.38 4.73
N ILE A 102 13.10 -7.76 3.87
CA ILE A 102 12.81 -8.10 2.46
C ILE A 102 11.81 -9.26 2.37
N SER A 103 11.89 -10.22 3.30
CA SER A 103 10.92 -11.32 3.38
C SER A 103 9.51 -10.83 3.65
N SER A 104 9.34 -9.90 4.61
CA SER A 104 8.02 -9.34 4.94
C SER A 104 7.39 -8.61 3.75
N ILE A 105 8.20 -7.89 2.97
CA ILE A 105 7.74 -7.22 1.74
C ILE A 105 7.32 -8.27 0.71
N LYS A 106 8.13 -9.32 0.51
CA LYS A 106 7.82 -10.43 -0.39
C LYS A 106 6.50 -11.10 0.00
N ASP A 107 6.34 -11.46 1.27
CA ASP A 107 5.15 -12.15 1.77
C ASP A 107 3.88 -11.34 1.51
N ALA A 108 3.94 -10.02 1.69
CA ALA A 108 2.82 -9.14 1.37
C ALA A 108 2.51 -9.11 -0.13
N ILE A 109 3.53 -8.97 -0.99
CA ILE A 109 3.37 -9.00 -2.45
C ILE A 109 2.72 -10.32 -2.89
N GLU A 110 3.22 -11.46 -2.42
CA GLU A 110 2.69 -12.77 -2.77
C GLU A 110 1.26 -12.98 -2.22
N LYS A 111 0.97 -12.45 -1.02
CA LYS A 111 -0.34 -12.53 -0.39
C LYS A 111 -1.40 -11.77 -1.19
N PHE A 112 -1.15 -10.52 -1.59
CA PHE A 112 -2.08 -9.79 -2.45
C PHE A 112 -2.17 -10.41 -3.86
N GLY A 113 -1.03 -10.79 -4.44
CA GLY A 113 -0.99 -11.48 -5.73
C GLY A 113 -1.79 -12.78 -5.77
N SER A 114 -1.90 -13.50 -4.64
CA SER A 114 -2.70 -14.73 -4.52
C SER A 114 -4.21 -14.52 -4.70
N LEU A 115 -4.71 -13.28 -4.55
CA LEU A 115 -6.09 -12.91 -4.84
C LEU A 115 -6.34 -12.64 -6.34
N GLY A 116 -5.31 -12.77 -7.19
CA GLY A 116 -5.36 -12.37 -8.59
C GLY A 116 -5.18 -10.86 -8.81
N LEU A 117 -4.85 -10.13 -7.75
CA LEU A 117 -4.65 -8.67 -7.78
C LEU A 117 -3.27 -8.32 -8.33
N GLU A 118 -3.22 -7.23 -9.11
CA GLU A 118 -1.97 -6.55 -9.46
C GLU A 118 -1.37 -5.89 -8.21
N VAL A 119 -0.05 -5.92 -8.07
CA VAL A 119 0.64 -5.16 -7.02
C VAL A 119 1.48 -4.05 -7.66
N GLN A 120 1.39 -2.85 -7.11
CA GLN A 120 2.20 -1.71 -7.52
C GLN A 120 2.98 -1.17 -6.33
N VAL A 121 4.24 -0.80 -6.56
CA VAL A 121 5.00 0.05 -5.66
C VAL A 121 4.80 1.48 -6.12
N THR A 122 4.14 2.31 -5.33
CA THR A 122 3.55 3.58 -5.80
C THR A 122 4.32 4.82 -5.36
N GLU A 123 5.01 4.78 -4.22
CA GLU A 123 5.59 5.98 -3.58
C GLU A 123 6.94 5.65 -2.89
N LEU A 124 7.78 4.82 -3.52
CA LEU A 124 8.98 4.29 -2.87
C LEU A 124 9.95 5.39 -2.46
N ASP A 125 10.30 5.41 -1.18
CA ASP A 125 11.47 6.08 -0.64
C ASP A 125 12.11 5.25 0.50
N VAL A 126 13.40 5.52 0.75
CA VAL A 126 14.16 4.87 1.83
C VAL A 126 14.68 5.95 2.78
N SER A 127 14.03 6.07 3.92
CA SER A 127 14.37 7.02 4.98
C SER A 127 15.71 6.67 5.64
N THR A 128 16.60 7.66 5.73
CA THR A 128 17.86 7.59 6.50
C THR A 128 17.71 8.15 7.92
N GLY A 129 16.50 8.53 8.34
CA GLY A 129 16.27 9.27 9.59
C GLY A 129 17.02 10.62 9.64
N GLY A 130 17.23 11.25 8.49
CA GLY A 130 17.97 12.52 8.37
C GLY A 130 19.49 12.40 8.42
N LYS A 131 20.04 11.18 8.52
CA LYS A 131 21.49 10.95 8.53
C LYS A 131 22.06 10.99 7.11
N THR A 132 23.20 11.64 6.97
CA THR A 132 23.90 11.84 5.68
C THR A 132 25.32 11.28 5.67
N ASP A 133 25.71 10.53 6.71
CA ASP A 133 27.02 9.90 6.77
C ASP A 133 27.16 8.79 5.70
N ALA A 134 28.40 8.54 5.26
CA ALA A 134 28.68 7.60 4.19
C ALA A 134 28.20 6.17 4.47
N VAL A 135 28.16 5.76 5.75
CA VAL A 135 27.69 4.42 6.13
C VAL A 135 26.19 4.32 5.94
N THR A 136 25.43 5.31 6.40
CA THR A 136 23.97 5.34 6.22
C THR A 136 23.57 5.46 4.76
N LEU A 137 24.25 6.31 3.98
CA LEU A 137 23.99 6.41 2.53
C LEU A 137 24.31 5.11 1.79
N ALA A 138 25.40 4.43 2.17
CA ALA A 138 25.72 3.11 1.61
C ALA A 138 24.69 2.04 2.01
N LYS A 139 24.09 2.14 3.20
CA LYS A 139 22.95 1.29 3.59
C LYS A 139 21.73 1.56 2.70
N ALA A 140 21.35 2.82 2.51
CA ALA A 140 20.24 3.19 1.63
C ALA A 140 20.45 2.68 0.20
N ALA A 141 21.66 2.82 -0.35
CA ALA A 141 21.99 2.29 -1.68
C ALA A 141 21.84 0.75 -1.75
N ARG A 142 22.36 0.03 -0.76
CA ARG A 142 22.18 -1.44 -0.67
C ARG A 142 20.70 -1.82 -0.53
N ARG A 143 19.94 -1.03 0.24
CA ARG A 143 18.52 -1.23 0.48
C ARG A 143 17.73 -1.12 -0.83
N TYR A 144 17.96 -0.08 -1.62
CA TYR A 144 17.38 0.03 -2.96
C TYR A 144 17.74 -1.16 -3.84
N LYS A 145 19.00 -1.60 -3.86
CA LYS A 145 19.38 -2.80 -4.63
C LYS A 145 18.57 -4.02 -4.21
N GLN A 146 18.46 -4.30 -2.92
CA GLN A 146 17.69 -5.46 -2.43
C GLN A 146 16.21 -5.39 -2.81
N LEU A 147 15.62 -4.19 -2.77
CA LEU A 147 14.23 -3.97 -3.15
C LEU A 147 14.01 -4.22 -4.64
N PHE A 148 14.88 -3.68 -5.51
CA PHE A 148 14.76 -3.90 -6.95
C PHE A 148 15.06 -5.34 -7.36
N ASP A 149 16.02 -6.01 -6.70
CA ASP A 149 16.23 -7.46 -6.88
C ASP A 149 14.96 -8.26 -6.53
N LEU A 150 14.29 -7.90 -5.42
CA LEU A 150 13.00 -8.49 -5.03
C LEU A 150 11.91 -8.20 -6.08
N PHE A 151 11.74 -6.95 -6.49
CA PHE A 151 10.69 -6.54 -7.44
C PHE A 151 10.84 -7.23 -8.80
N GLU A 152 12.08 -7.37 -9.29
CA GLU A 152 12.37 -8.14 -10.51
C GLU A 152 11.98 -9.63 -10.33
N SER A 153 12.30 -10.22 -9.17
CA SER A 153 11.93 -11.61 -8.87
C SER A 153 10.42 -11.81 -8.74
N GLU A 154 9.67 -10.78 -8.35
CA GLU A 154 8.22 -10.78 -8.16
C GLU A 154 7.44 -10.13 -9.32
N LYS A 155 8.04 -9.97 -10.51
CA LYS A 155 7.42 -9.33 -11.69
C LYS A 155 6.14 -9.99 -12.19
N LYS A 156 5.84 -11.22 -11.73
CA LYS A 156 4.53 -11.85 -11.91
C LYS A 156 3.41 -10.96 -11.33
N TYR A 157 3.64 -10.37 -10.16
CA TYR A 157 2.69 -9.53 -9.43
C TYR A 157 3.00 -8.03 -9.56
N ILE A 158 4.29 -7.64 -9.51
CA ILE A 158 4.71 -6.24 -9.57
C ILE A 158 4.71 -5.74 -11.01
N LYS A 159 3.90 -4.71 -11.31
CA LYS A 159 3.83 -4.10 -12.65
C LYS A 159 4.36 -2.68 -12.74
N VAL A 160 4.39 -1.97 -11.61
CA VAL A 160 4.83 -0.57 -11.55
C VAL A 160 5.66 -0.38 -10.30
N VAL A 161 6.77 0.34 -10.45
CA VAL A 161 7.57 0.87 -9.35
C VAL A 161 7.78 2.36 -9.60
N THR A 162 7.24 3.19 -8.72
CA THR A 162 7.39 4.65 -8.74
C THR A 162 8.14 5.08 -7.48
N VAL A 163 9.14 5.93 -7.65
CA VAL A 163 9.90 6.56 -6.55
C VAL A 163 9.23 7.88 -6.19
N TRP A 164 9.12 8.18 -4.89
CA TRP A 164 8.52 9.42 -4.40
C TRP A 164 9.55 10.53 -4.21
N GLY A 165 9.84 11.24 -5.30
CA GLY A 165 10.85 12.29 -5.33
C GLY A 165 11.36 12.54 -6.74
N SER A 166 12.15 13.60 -6.91
CA SER A 166 12.70 14.06 -8.21
C SER A 166 14.20 13.84 -8.31
#